data_AF-A0A1F6NLV9-F1
#
_entry.id   AF-A0A1F6NLV9-F1
#
_cell.length_a   1.000
_cell.length_b   1.000
_cell.length_c   1.000
_cell.angle_alpha   90.00
_cell.angle_beta   90.00
_cell.angle_gamma   90.00
#
_symmetry.space_group_name_H-M   'P 1'
#
loop_
_entity.id
_entity.type
_entity.pdbx_description
1 polymer ?
#
loop_
_entity_poly.entity_id
_entity_poly.type
_entity_poly.pdbx_seq_one_letter_code
_entity_poly.pdbx_strand_id
1 'polypeptide(L)'
;MIDETLFAFIEYVKSKNGIGNKMRLMREARKKFKLTKDRSVYYSEYFAVRFSFSSSANFSNTVISLSNLQKYDDLPFVVCLVMPKQNILYLANTTFLQKISHSSQELREDNIRGSFNGSDIVKEFNGLKNAPENFGKLFSIHAGLGFGGNLVRLVEATTNISPSGNKMKISSKQKLVILSAVDRAKQFVKSKEYLELKDDLDSKVQRYKNEILIAGFIENVNIRGRIIEYLIAGEDEKMKTDLIEALRKSSQKIPGFRTKNTLGDYVRIFKKYQTATDVKTKILILSSNPKGYNIDKLLEFLSSDQSVFMFYFIGLEPDKIVNQILVSMFQVDLLRSTIVLKHWSGRNSRGVTQFEGDIIHKLIVAPDNHVDKKESDDFLKMLIKL
;
A
#
# COMPACT_ATOMS: atom_id res chain seq x y z
N MET A 1 -8.36 -6.04 -8.96
CA MET A 1 -8.25 -7.42 -9.45
C MET A 1 -7.26 -7.46 -10.61
N ILE A 2 -6.59 -8.59 -10.83
CA ILE A 2 -5.91 -8.81 -12.11
C ILE A 2 -6.97 -9.12 -13.16
N ASP A 3 -6.88 -8.44 -14.29
CA ASP A 3 -7.79 -8.61 -15.42
C ASP A 3 -7.67 -10.02 -16.04
N GLU A 4 -8.77 -10.56 -16.54
CA GLU A 4 -8.83 -11.87 -17.22
C GLU A 4 -7.83 -11.95 -18.39
N THR A 5 -7.55 -10.82 -19.04
CA THR A 5 -6.58 -10.73 -20.13
C THR A 5 -5.16 -11.09 -19.69
N LEU A 6 -4.75 -10.71 -18.47
CA LEU A 6 -3.44 -11.09 -17.93
C LEU A 6 -3.39 -12.59 -17.58
N PHE A 7 -4.47 -13.16 -17.04
CA PHE A 7 -4.56 -14.61 -16.83
C PHE A 7 -4.46 -15.38 -18.16
N ALA A 8 -5.18 -14.95 -19.18
CA ALA A 8 -5.08 -15.51 -20.52
C ALA A 8 -3.66 -15.39 -21.10
N PHE A 9 -2.95 -14.28 -20.83
CA PHE A 9 -1.55 -14.09 -21.22
C PHE A 9 -0.62 -15.07 -20.49
N ILE A 10 -0.79 -15.25 -19.18
CA ILE A 10 -0.01 -16.19 -18.38
C ILE A 10 -0.15 -17.61 -18.92
N GLU A 11 -1.39 -18.07 -19.12
CA GLU A 11 -1.68 -19.41 -19.62
C GLU A 11 -1.14 -19.60 -21.05
N TYR A 12 -1.24 -18.55 -21.87
CA TYR A 12 -0.61 -18.56 -23.18
C TYR A 12 0.91 -18.73 -23.10
N VAL A 13 1.62 -17.99 -22.24
CA VAL A 13 3.08 -18.11 -22.11
C VAL A 13 3.47 -19.49 -21.56
N LYS A 14 2.71 -20.04 -20.60
CA LYS A 14 2.89 -21.40 -20.08
C LYS A 14 2.71 -22.45 -21.18
N SER A 15 1.70 -22.30 -22.04
CA SER A 15 1.48 -23.19 -23.21
C SER A 15 2.62 -23.16 -24.23
N LYS A 16 3.50 -22.16 -24.16
CA LYS A 16 4.68 -21.98 -25.01
C LYS A 16 5.99 -22.30 -24.28
N ASN A 17 5.93 -23.03 -23.17
CA ASN A 17 7.13 -23.58 -22.53
C ASN A 17 7.95 -24.38 -23.54
N GLY A 18 9.28 -24.28 -23.45
CA GLY A 18 10.18 -24.96 -24.37
C GLY A 18 10.41 -24.26 -25.71
N ILE A 19 9.75 -23.11 -25.97
CA ILE A 19 9.88 -22.43 -27.27
C ILE A 19 11.31 -21.99 -27.57
N GLY A 20 12.10 -21.64 -26.55
CA GLY A 20 13.50 -21.21 -26.67
C GLY A 20 13.76 -19.96 -27.55
N ASN A 21 12.73 -19.45 -28.22
CA ASN A 21 12.81 -18.38 -29.21
C ASN A 21 12.00 -17.17 -28.75
N LYS A 22 12.71 -16.22 -28.14
CA LYS A 22 12.14 -14.96 -27.63
C LYS A 22 11.40 -14.17 -28.71
N MET A 23 11.98 -14.05 -29.91
CA MET A 23 11.39 -13.26 -31.00
C MET A 23 10.06 -13.84 -31.49
N ARG A 24 9.99 -15.17 -31.60
CA ARG A 24 8.76 -15.87 -31.96
C ARG A 24 7.68 -15.66 -30.92
N LEU A 25 7.98 -15.87 -29.63
CA LEU A 25 7.01 -15.67 -28.55
C LEU A 25 6.50 -14.23 -28.53
N MET A 26 7.40 -13.24 -28.65
CA MET A 26 7.05 -11.82 -28.71
C MET A 26 6.07 -11.51 -29.85
N ARG A 27 6.33 -12.01 -31.06
CA ARG A 27 5.47 -11.77 -32.24
C ARG A 27 4.10 -12.39 -32.06
N GLU A 28 4.04 -13.65 -31.62
CA GLU A 28 2.78 -14.36 -31.43
C GLU A 28 1.96 -13.73 -30.28
N ALA A 29 2.60 -13.39 -29.15
CA ALA A 29 1.95 -12.72 -28.02
C ALA A 29 1.42 -11.32 -28.41
N ARG A 30 2.22 -10.51 -29.11
CA ARG A 30 1.81 -9.18 -29.58
C ARG A 30 0.55 -9.27 -30.42
N LYS A 31 0.49 -10.20 -31.38
CA LYS A 31 -0.68 -10.39 -32.24
C LYS A 31 -1.89 -10.87 -31.46
N LYS A 32 -1.71 -11.86 -30.57
CA LYS A 32 -2.82 -12.49 -29.82
C LYS A 32 -3.47 -11.53 -28.83
N PHE A 33 -2.68 -10.76 -28.09
CA PHE A 33 -3.14 -9.85 -27.04
C PHE A 33 -3.20 -8.38 -27.48
N LYS A 34 -3.08 -8.11 -28.79
CA LYS A 34 -3.12 -6.77 -29.39
C LYS A 34 -2.18 -5.76 -28.69
N LEU A 35 -0.98 -6.21 -28.34
CA LEU A 35 -0.06 -5.39 -27.54
C LEU A 35 0.57 -4.27 -28.38
N THR A 36 0.56 -3.07 -27.81
CA THR A 36 1.31 -1.91 -28.31
C THR A 36 2.76 -2.03 -27.88
N LYS A 37 3.69 -1.72 -28.78
CA LYS A 37 5.13 -1.75 -28.51
C LYS A 37 5.63 -0.33 -28.25
N ASP A 38 6.18 -0.09 -27.06
CA ASP A 38 6.98 1.09 -26.75
C ASP A 38 8.42 0.62 -26.44
N ARG A 39 9.35 0.93 -27.34
CA ARG A 39 10.74 0.47 -27.28
C ARG A 39 10.84 -1.06 -27.06
N SER A 40 11.19 -1.48 -25.85
CA SER A 40 11.40 -2.89 -25.48
C SER A 40 10.24 -3.49 -24.69
N VAL A 41 9.24 -2.68 -24.32
CA VAL A 41 8.05 -3.06 -23.56
C VAL A 41 6.87 -3.24 -24.51
N TYR A 42 6.04 -4.24 -24.23
CA TYR A 42 4.78 -4.50 -24.91
C TYR A 42 3.67 -4.37 -23.90
N TYR A 43 2.61 -3.61 -24.20
CA TYR A 43 1.57 -3.34 -23.22
C TYR A 43 0.18 -3.28 -23.85
N SER A 44 -0.82 -3.44 -22.99
CA SER A 44 -2.23 -3.17 -23.22
C SER A 44 -2.73 -2.22 -22.13
N GLU A 45 -4.03 -1.96 -22.08
CA GLU A 45 -4.65 -1.29 -20.94
C GLU A 45 -4.60 -2.10 -19.64
N TYR A 46 -4.39 -3.42 -19.72
CA TYR A 46 -4.51 -4.34 -18.58
C TYR A 46 -3.17 -4.76 -17.96
N PHE A 47 -2.10 -4.81 -18.75
CA PHE A 47 -0.78 -5.21 -18.28
C PHE A 47 0.32 -4.73 -19.24
N ALA A 48 1.55 -4.69 -18.72
CA ALA A 48 2.76 -4.48 -19.50
C ALA A 48 3.70 -5.68 -19.35
N VAL A 49 4.44 -6.01 -20.41
CA VAL A 49 5.37 -7.13 -20.43
C VAL A 49 6.69 -6.79 -21.11
N ARG A 50 7.77 -7.19 -20.45
CA ARG A 50 9.13 -7.16 -20.98
C ARG A 50 9.62 -8.59 -21.19
N PHE A 51 9.91 -8.94 -22.45
CA PHE A 51 10.49 -10.24 -22.78
C PHE A 51 12.01 -10.24 -22.64
N SER A 52 12.51 -11.11 -21.78
CA SER A 52 13.93 -11.38 -21.54
C SER A 52 14.26 -12.81 -21.98
N PHE A 53 15.54 -13.10 -22.19
CA PHE A 53 16.01 -14.45 -22.50
C PHE A 53 17.20 -14.78 -21.61
N SER A 54 17.25 -16.02 -21.13
CA SER A 54 18.38 -16.58 -20.39
C SER A 54 18.37 -18.11 -20.53
N SER A 55 19.55 -18.72 -20.47
CA SER A 55 19.69 -20.18 -20.34
C SER A 55 19.40 -20.69 -18.93
N SER A 56 19.45 -19.81 -17.92
CA SER A 56 19.21 -20.13 -16.51
C SER A 56 18.16 -19.21 -15.88
N ALA A 57 17.57 -19.65 -14.76
CA ALA A 57 16.61 -18.85 -14.00
C ALA A 57 17.25 -17.62 -13.33
N ASN A 58 18.57 -17.65 -13.12
CA ASN A 58 19.35 -16.55 -12.58
C ASN A 58 19.81 -15.65 -13.72
N PHE A 59 18.92 -14.75 -14.17
CA PHE A 59 19.25 -13.79 -15.23
C PHE A 59 19.60 -12.43 -14.62
N SER A 60 20.78 -11.91 -14.94
CA SER A 60 21.28 -10.61 -14.47
C SER A 60 21.23 -9.52 -15.56
N ASN A 61 20.69 -9.84 -16.74
CA ASN A 61 20.59 -8.87 -17.83
C ASN A 61 19.70 -7.69 -17.44
N THR A 62 20.07 -6.50 -17.91
CA THR A 62 19.28 -5.29 -17.77
C THR A 62 17.91 -5.44 -18.39
N VAL A 63 16.87 -5.13 -17.61
CA VAL A 63 15.48 -5.28 -18.00
C VAL A 63 15.01 -4.03 -18.74
N ILE A 64 14.94 -2.90 -18.03
CA ILE A 64 14.63 -1.54 -18.52
C ILE A 64 15.14 -0.46 -17.54
N SER A 65 15.09 0.81 -17.94
CA SER A 65 15.32 1.95 -17.04
C SER A 65 14.15 2.16 -16.06
N LEU A 66 14.43 2.75 -14.89
CA LEU A 66 13.40 3.07 -13.90
C LEU A 66 12.39 4.10 -14.42
N SER A 67 12.86 5.10 -15.17
CA SER A 67 12.01 6.09 -15.82
C SER A 67 11.06 5.49 -16.88
N ASN A 68 11.48 4.42 -17.57
CA ASN A 68 10.58 3.70 -18.48
C ASN A 68 9.58 2.85 -17.69
N LEU A 69 9.98 2.24 -16.57
CA LEU A 69 9.07 1.46 -15.72
C LEU A 69 7.96 2.35 -15.14
N GLN A 70 8.27 3.59 -14.75
CA GLN A 70 7.31 4.54 -14.18
C GLN A 70 6.03 4.69 -15.00
N LYS A 71 6.14 4.65 -16.34
CA LYS A 71 4.98 4.76 -17.25
C LYS A 71 3.97 3.61 -17.10
N TYR A 72 4.43 2.47 -16.60
CA TYR A 72 3.68 1.22 -16.56
C TYR A 72 3.50 0.69 -15.14
N ASP A 73 4.02 1.37 -14.12
CA ASP A 73 4.07 0.85 -12.77
C ASP A 73 2.66 0.70 -12.18
N ASP A 74 1.70 1.50 -12.64
CA ASP A 74 0.28 1.37 -12.24
C ASP A 74 -0.44 0.17 -12.89
N LEU A 75 0.23 -0.58 -13.77
CA LEU A 75 -0.24 -1.84 -14.37
C LEU A 75 0.61 -3.00 -13.87
N PRO A 76 0.11 -4.26 -13.87
CA PRO A 76 0.96 -5.42 -13.65
C PRO A 76 2.10 -5.42 -14.68
N PHE A 77 3.33 -5.17 -14.22
CA PHE A 77 4.51 -5.13 -15.08
C PHE A 77 5.22 -6.49 -14.99
N VAL A 78 5.03 -7.31 -16.02
CA VAL A 78 5.53 -8.68 -16.07
C VAL A 78 6.87 -8.74 -16.79
N VAL A 79 7.86 -9.39 -16.19
CA VAL A 79 9.06 -9.82 -16.91
C VAL A 79 8.88 -11.28 -17.31
N CYS A 80 8.78 -11.52 -18.62
CA CYS A 80 8.71 -12.85 -19.20
C CYS A 80 10.12 -13.31 -19.56
N LEU A 81 10.70 -14.16 -18.72
CA LEU A 81 11.98 -14.81 -18.98
C LEU A 81 11.75 -16.05 -19.85
N VAL A 82 12.09 -15.93 -21.13
CA VAL A 82 12.07 -17.04 -22.07
C VAL A 82 13.32 -17.89 -21.84
N MET A 83 13.13 -19.18 -21.54
CA MET A 83 14.23 -20.13 -21.41
C MET A 83 14.04 -21.33 -22.34
N PRO A 84 15.10 -22.12 -22.62
CA PRO A 84 15.01 -23.27 -23.51
C PRO A 84 14.01 -24.35 -23.07
N LYS A 85 13.77 -24.54 -21.76
CA LYS A 85 12.86 -25.59 -21.24
C LYS A 85 11.51 -25.05 -20.80
N GLN A 86 11.50 -23.91 -20.10
CA GLN A 86 10.27 -23.34 -19.54
C GLN A 86 10.38 -21.81 -19.51
N ASN A 87 9.26 -21.13 -19.72
CA ASN A 87 9.19 -19.69 -19.52
C ASN A 87 8.92 -19.41 -18.05
N ILE A 88 9.54 -18.37 -17.50
CA ILE A 88 9.29 -17.92 -16.13
C ILE A 88 8.73 -16.49 -16.17
N LEU A 89 7.71 -16.24 -15.37
CA LEU A 89 7.10 -14.92 -15.24
C LEU A 89 7.34 -14.37 -13.84
N TYR A 90 7.73 -13.10 -13.75
CA TYR A 90 7.83 -12.36 -12.50
C TYR A 90 7.09 -11.03 -12.62
N LEU A 91 6.43 -10.58 -11.56
CA LEU A 91 6.09 -9.15 -11.43
C LEU A 91 7.36 -8.37 -11.10
N ALA A 92 7.56 -7.26 -11.80
CA ALA A 92 8.71 -6.37 -11.63
C ALA A 92 8.28 -4.89 -11.50
N ASN A 93 7.05 -4.65 -11.06
CA ASN A 93 6.64 -3.36 -10.51
C ASN A 93 7.62 -2.92 -9.42
N THR A 94 7.67 -1.61 -9.16
CA THR A 94 8.66 -1.03 -8.23
C THR A 94 8.62 -1.66 -6.84
N THR A 95 7.50 -2.19 -6.33
CA THR A 95 7.43 -2.95 -5.06
C THR A 95 8.31 -4.21 -5.05
N PHE A 96 8.53 -4.83 -6.21
CA PHE A 96 9.25 -6.11 -6.34
C PHE A 96 10.69 -5.94 -6.83
N LEU A 97 11.25 -4.74 -6.72
CA LEU A 97 12.65 -4.46 -7.02
C LEU A 97 13.46 -4.31 -5.73
N GLN A 98 14.61 -4.96 -5.64
CA GLN A 98 15.52 -4.85 -4.49
C GLN A 98 16.24 -3.50 -4.48
N LYS A 99 16.77 -3.11 -5.65
CA LYS A 99 17.54 -1.88 -5.87
C LYS A 99 17.52 -1.50 -7.35
N ILE A 100 18.13 -0.37 -7.67
CA ILE A 100 18.52 0.04 -9.02
C ILE A 100 20.02 -0.22 -9.18
N SER A 101 20.44 -0.65 -10.36
CA SER A 101 21.82 -1.06 -10.65
C SER A 101 22.79 0.12 -10.75
N HIS A 102 24.07 -0.12 -10.38
CA HIS A 102 25.17 0.85 -10.13
C HIS A 102 25.38 1.98 -11.15
N SER A 103 24.87 1.92 -12.37
CA SER A 103 24.91 3.03 -13.34
C SER A 103 23.98 4.21 -12.95
N SER A 104 23.53 4.25 -11.69
CA SER A 104 22.50 5.14 -11.16
C SER A 104 23.01 5.97 -9.99
N GLN A 105 24.30 6.30 -9.93
CA GLN A 105 24.89 7.13 -8.86
C GLN A 105 24.18 8.49 -8.69
N GLU A 106 23.46 8.95 -9.71
CA GLU A 106 22.67 10.17 -9.68
C GLU A 106 21.19 9.96 -9.35
N LEU A 107 20.74 8.73 -9.06
CA LEU A 107 19.36 8.44 -8.72
C LEU A 107 18.97 9.18 -7.45
N ARG A 108 17.95 10.02 -7.57
CA ARG A 108 17.33 10.77 -6.47
C ARG A 108 15.81 10.81 -6.68
N GLU A 109 15.07 11.18 -5.64
CA GLU A 109 13.61 11.35 -5.74
C GLU A 109 13.22 12.38 -6.82
N ASP A 110 14.05 13.41 -7.00
CA ASP A 110 13.89 14.48 -8.00
C ASP A 110 14.61 14.18 -9.34
N ASN A 111 15.40 13.09 -9.41
CA ASN A 111 16.17 12.69 -10.59
C ASN A 111 16.11 11.17 -10.80
N ILE A 112 15.08 10.73 -11.51
CA ILE A 112 14.82 9.30 -11.77
C ILE A 112 15.76 8.79 -12.88
N ARG A 113 16.95 8.31 -12.51
CA ARG A 113 17.95 7.70 -13.40
C ARG A 113 18.29 6.27 -13.00
N GLY A 114 18.84 5.50 -13.94
CA GLY A 114 19.27 4.12 -13.72
C GLY A 114 18.36 3.06 -14.32
N SER A 115 18.81 1.81 -14.19
CA SER A 115 18.13 0.63 -14.69
C SER A 115 18.16 -0.49 -13.66
N PHE A 116 17.26 -1.47 -13.80
CA PHE A 116 17.28 -2.65 -12.96
C PHE A 116 17.56 -3.90 -13.79
N ASN A 117 18.21 -4.86 -13.17
CA ASN A 117 18.56 -6.14 -13.74
C ASN A 117 17.56 -7.22 -13.30
N GLY A 118 17.55 -8.35 -14.00
CA GLY A 118 16.70 -9.49 -13.63
C GLY A 118 16.98 -10.06 -12.23
N SER A 119 18.23 -9.89 -11.77
CA SER A 119 18.69 -10.25 -10.43
C SER A 119 18.12 -9.36 -9.34
N ASP A 120 17.75 -8.12 -9.69
CA ASP A 120 17.16 -7.16 -8.74
C ASP A 120 15.67 -7.44 -8.51
N ILE A 121 15.04 -8.33 -9.28
CA ILE A 121 13.62 -8.69 -9.12
C ILE A 121 13.47 -9.69 -7.98
N VAL A 122 12.72 -9.30 -6.94
CA VAL A 122 12.39 -10.10 -5.76
C VAL A 122 11.66 -11.38 -6.16
N LYS A 123 12.16 -12.54 -5.72
CA LYS A 123 11.60 -13.87 -6.04
C LYS A 123 10.55 -14.35 -5.04
N GLU A 124 10.61 -13.84 -3.82
CA GLU A 124 9.64 -14.12 -2.76
C GLU A 124 9.44 -12.85 -1.93
N PHE A 125 8.19 -12.49 -1.68
CA PHE A 125 7.81 -11.27 -0.98
C PHE A 125 6.82 -11.62 0.14
N ASN A 126 7.22 -11.42 1.40
CA ASN A 126 6.41 -11.73 2.58
C ASN A 126 5.82 -13.16 2.56
N GLY A 127 6.65 -14.16 2.23
CA GLY A 127 6.24 -15.56 2.14
C GLY A 127 5.46 -15.92 0.86
N LEU A 128 5.13 -14.95 0.01
CA LEU A 128 4.50 -15.18 -1.28
C LEU A 128 5.55 -15.26 -2.37
N LYS A 129 5.63 -16.41 -3.06
CA LYS A 129 6.48 -16.56 -4.24
C LYS A 129 6.03 -15.59 -5.34
N ASN A 130 6.96 -14.86 -5.95
CA ASN A 130 6.72 -14.04 -7.13
C ASN A 130 6.56 -14.95 -8.36
N ALA A 131 5.36 -15.51 -8.50
CA ALA A 131 4.98 -16.45 -9.54
C ALA A 131 3.50 -16.22 -9.91
N PRO A 132 3.06 -16.65 -11.10
CA PRO A 132 1.73 -16.33 -11.63
C PRO A 132 0.57 -16.60 -10.68
N GLU A 133 0.67 -17.66 -9.87
CA GLU A 133 -0.35 -18.10 -8.93
C GLU A 133 -0.62 -17.04 -7.84
N ASN A 134 0.37 -16.18 -7.55
CA ASN A 134 0.29 -15.13 -6.53
C ASN A 134 0.19 -13.71 -7.11
N PHE A 135 0.20 -13.54 -8.44
CA PHE A 135 0.25 -12.20 -9.04
C PHE A 135 -0.91 -11.31 -8.58
N GLY A 136 -2.12 -11.85 -8.41
CA GLY A 136 -3.27 -11.07 -7.96
C GLY A 136 -3.03 -10.41 -6.60
N LYS A 137 -2.57 -11.21 -5.64
CA LYS A 137 -2.23 -10.75 -4.29
C LYS A 137 -1.04 -9.80 -4.31
N LEU A 138 0.04 -10.17 -5.00
CA LEU A 138 1.23 -9.33 -5.11
C LEU A 138 0.90 -7.96 -5.73
N PHE A 139 0.22 -7.93 -6.87
CA PHE A 139 -0.13 -6.66 -7.51
C PHE A 139 -1.06 -5.81 -6.65
N SER A 140 -1.97 -6.40 -5.87
CA SER A 140 -2.81 -5.65 -4.91
C SER A 140 -1.99 -4.94 -3.81
N ILE A 141 -0.89 -5.54 -3.35
CA ILE A 141 0.08 -4.92 -2.42
C ILE A 141 0.77 -3.73 -3.12
N HIS A 142 1.21 -3.93 -4.36
CA HIS A 142 1.86 -2.88 -5.14
C HIS A 142 0.94 -1.68 -5.37
N ALA A 143 -0.29 -1.91 -5.81
CA ALA A 143 -1.29 -0.86 -6.07
C ALA A 143 -1.57 0.00 -4.83
N GLY A 144 -1.45 -0.57 -3.63
CA GLY A 144 -1.60 0.18 -2.38
C GLY A 144 -0.45 1.15 -2.08
N LEU A 145 0.73 0.98 -2.70
CA LEU A 145 1.91 1.83 -2.50
C LEU A 145 2.20 2.75 -3.69
N GLY A 146 2.21 2.17 -4.89
CA GLY A 146 2.54 2.80 -6.17
C GLY A 146 4.02 3.18 -6.33
N PHE A 147 4.33 3.79 -7.47
CA PHE A 147 5.69 4.19 -7.85
C PHE A 147 6.34 5.14 -6.84
N GLY A 148 5.67 6.23 -6.50
CA GLY A 148 6.25 7.28 -5.64
C GLY A 148 6.61 6.77 -4.24
N GLY A 149 5.79 5.89 -3.66
CA GLY A 149 6.10 5.27 -2.37
C GLY A 149 7.32 4.34 -2.43
N ASN A 150 7.54 3.69 -3.57
CA ASN A 150 8.67 2.79 -3.78
C ASN A 150 9.94 3.51 -4.27
N LEU A 151 9.84 4.68 -4.90
CA LEU A 151 10.99 5.41 -5.40
C LEU A 151 11.97 5.75 -4.27
N VAL A 152 11.45 6.23 -3.14
CA VAL A 152 12.23 6.57 -1.94
C VAL A 152 13.09 5.40 -1.50
N ARG A 153 12.48 4.21 -1.31
CA ARG A 153 13.24 3.02 -0.87
C ARG A 153 14.24 2.54 -1.92
N LEU A 154 13.97 2.75 -3.21
CA LEU A 154 14.85 2.33 -4.29
C LEU A 154 16.07 3.25 -4.41
N VAL A 155 15.89 4.56 -4.26
CA VAL A 155 16.98 5.56 -4.19
C VAL A 155 17.95 5.19 -3.06
N GLU A 156 17.42 4.92 -1.87
CA GLU A 156 18.20 4.55 -0.68
C GLU A 156 18.97 3.24 -0.87
N ALA A 157 18.29 2.17 -1.27
CA ALA A 157 18.90 0.85 -1.48
C ALA A 157 19.99 0.87 -2.58
N THR A 158 19.99 1.88 -3.44
CA THR A 158 20.90 2.03 -4.57
C THR A 158 22.11 2.91 -4.23
N THR A 159 21.90 3.98 -3.45
CA THR A 159 22.93 4.99 -3.23
C THR A 159 23.91 4.62 -2.10
N ASN A 160 23.61 3.64 -1.25
CA ASN A 160 24.43 3.29 -0.06
C ASN A 160 24.72 4.50 0.86
N ILE A 161 24.04 5.63 0.67
CA ILE A 161 24.23 6.87 1.42
C ILE A 161 23.57 6.73 2.79
N SER A 162 24.27 7.24 3.80
CA SER A 162 23.88 7.29 5.20
C SER A 162 22.39 7.62 5.42
N PRO A 163 21.76 6.98 6.40
CA PRO A 163 20.33 7.02 6.53
C PRO A 163 19.79 8.43 6.80
N SER A 164 18.86 8.87 5.96
CA SER A 164 18.10 10.11 6.14
C SER A 164 16.91 9.97 7.10
N GLY A 165 16.69 8.76 7.64
CA GLY A 165 15.64 8.46 8.62
C GLY A 165 16.10 8.55 10.08
N ASN A 166 15.15 8.75 10.99
CA ASN A 166 15.36 8.59 12.43
C ASN A 166 14.67 7.30 12.90
N LYS A 167 15.41 6.20 12.98
CA LYS A 167 14.90 4.97 13.59
C LYS A 167 14.83 5.28 15.06
N MET A 168 13.64 5.25 15.60
CA MET A 168 13.46 5.50 17.02
C MET A 168 14.28 4.47 17.79
N LYS A 169 15.26 4.95 18.57
CA LYS A 169 15.94 4.13 19.57
C LYS A 169 15.00 4.00 20.76
N ILE A 170 14.41 2.82 20.90
CA ILE A 170 13.45 2.53 21.96
C ILE A 170 14.23 2.14 23.22
N SER A 171 14.12 2.95 24.26
CA SER A 171 14.67 2.62 25.59
C SER A 171 13.91 1.47 26.25
N SER A 172 14.52 0.85 27.26
CA SER A 172 13.85 -0.21 28.05
C SER A 172 12.55 0.30 28.70
N LYS A 173 12.51 1.56 29.15
CA LYS A 173 11.30 2.18 29.71
C LYS A 173 10.21 2.35 28.64
N GLN A 174 10.56 2.90 27.48
CA GLN A 174 9.59 3.06 26.37
C GLN A 174 9.07 1.73 25.88
N LYS A 175 9.90 0.68 25.85
CA LYS A 175 9.47 -0.68 25.49
C LYS A 175 8.35 -1.18 26.41
N LEU A 176 8.44 -0.92 27.72
CA LEU A 176 7.38 -1.29 28.67
C LEU A 176 6.08 -0.51 28.42
N VAL A 177 6.20 0.79 28.12
CA VAL A 177 5.03 1.65 27.80
C VAL A 177 4.36 1.25 26.49
N ILE A 178 5.15 0.88 25.48
CA ILE A 178 4.64 0.39 24.19
C ILE A 178 3.90 -0.93 24.38
N LEU A 179 4.45 -1.88 25.13
CA LEU A 179 3.77 -3.17 25.37
C LEU A 179 2.49 -3.00 26.21
N SER A 180 2.45 -2.05 27.15
CA SER A 180 1.22 -1.75 27.88
C SER A 180 0.14 -1.04 27.04
N ALA A 181 0.45 -0.63 25.79
CA ALA A 181 -0.54 -0.09 24.86
C ALA A 181 -1.68 -1.07 24.55
N VAL A 182 -1.38 -2.37 24.58
CA VAL A 182 -2.38 -3.42 24.36
C VAL A 182 -3.44 -3.38 25.46
N ASP A 183 -3.02 -3.27 26.73
CA ASP A 183 -3.94 -3.15 27.85
C ASP A 183 -4.73 -1.83 27.81
N ARG A 184 -4.07 -0.72 27.43
CA ARG A 184 -4.75 0.58 27.24
C ARG A 184 -5.85 0.49 26.19
N ALA A 185 -5.56 -0.10 25.03
CA ALA A 185 -6.53 -0.29 23.96
C ALA A 185 -7.68 -1.21 24.39
N LYS A 186 -7.39 -2.33 25.06
CA LYS A 186 -8.41 -3.25 25.60
C LYS A 186 -9.36 -2.59 26.59
N GLN A 187 -8.86 -1.68 27.40
CA GLN A 187 -9.69 -0.90 28.33
C GLN A 187 -10.50 0.16 27.56
N PHE A 188 -9.86 0.87 26.64
CA PHE A 188 -10.50 1.93 25.85
C PHE A 188 -11.69 1.41 25.04
N VAL A 189 -11.57 0.29 24.32
CA VAL A 189 -12.67 -0.24 23.49
C VAL A 189 -13.91 -0.66 24.28
N LYS A 190 -13.82 -0.74 25.62
CA LYS A 190 -14.92 -1.01 26.54
C LYS A 190 -15.38 0.22 27.33
N SER A 191 -14.75 1.37 27.09
CA SER A 191 -14.97 2.59 27.86
C SER A 191 -16.02 3.49 27.23
N LYS A 192 -16.50 4.48 27.99
CA LYS A 192 -17.45 5.49 27.49
C LYS A 192 -16.79 6.42 26.47
N GLU A 193 -15.51 6.72 26.66
CA GLU A 193 -14.70 7.55 25.76
C GLU A 193 -14.59 6.94 24.35
N TYR A 194 -14.64 5.61 24.21
CA TYR A 194 -14.73 4.96 22.91
C TYR A 194 -16.05 5.26 22.20
N LEU A 195 -17.18 5.16 22.90
CA LEU A 195 -18.49 5.49 22.34
C LEU A 195 -18.53 6.97 21.94
N GLU A 196 -18.03 7.86 22.80
CA GLU A 196 -17.95 9.29 22.48
C GLU A 196 -17.07 9.60 21.27
N LEU A 197 -15.95 8.88 21.10
CA LEU A 197 -15.10 9.03 19.92
C LEU A 197 -15.81 8.53 18.66
N LYS A 198 -16.49 7.38 18.75
CA LYS A 198 -17.25 6.81 17.63
C LYS A 198 -18.39 7.74 17.20
N ASP A 199 -19.21 8.21 18.14
CA ASP A 199 -20.35 9.08 17.86
C ASP A 199 -19.91 10.39 17.19
N ASP A 200 -18.77 10.94 17.61
CA ASP A 200 -18.21 12.15 17.03
C ASP A 200 -17.67 11.95 15.60
N LEU A 201 -17.11 10.78 15.28
CA LEU A 201 -16.69 10.45 13.92
C LEU A 201 -17.90 10.14 13.03
N ASP A 202 -18.86 9.35 13.52
CA ASP A 202 -20.10 9.00 12.83
C ASP A 202 -20.93 10.25 12.49
N SER A 203 -21.02 11.20 13.41
CA SER A 203 -21.71 12.48 13.19
C SER A 203 -21.08 13.29 12.07
N LYS A 204 -19.74 13.27 11.94
CA LYS A 204 -19.04 13.94 10.83
C LYS A 204 -19.28 13.24 9.50
N VAL A 205 -19.28 11.90 9.47
CA VAL A 205 -19.65 11.13 8.27
C VAL A 205 -21.08 11.46 7.84
N GLN A 206 -22.01 11.51 8.79
CA GLN A 206 -23.41 11.82 8.48
C GLN A 206 -23.58 13.25 7.96
N ARG A 207 -22.86 14.23 8.53
CA ARG A 207 -22.86 15.63 8.08
C ARG A 207 -22.37 15.78 6.64
N TYR A 208 -21.36 15.00 6.23
CA TYR A 208 -20.74 15.09 4.90
C TYR A 208 -21.08 13.90 3.99
N LYS A 209 -22.21 13.22 4.24
CA LYS A 209 -22.58 11.97 3.56
C LYS A 209 -22.59 12.11 2.04
N ASN A 210 -23.20 13.18 1.52
CA ASN A 210 -23.33 13.38 0.07
C ASN A 210 -21.97 13.62 -0.58
N GLU A 211 -21.13 14.42 0.06
CA GLU A 211 -19.78 14.75 -0.39
C GLU A 211 -18.86 13.52 -0.39
N ILE A 212 -18.98 12.66 0.63
CA ILE A 212 -18.25 11.39 0.72
C ILE A 212 -18.66 10.45 -0.43
N LEU A 213 -19.96 10.38 -0.75
CA LEU A 213 -20.43 9.57 -1.88
C LEU A 213 -19.93 10.11 -3.22
N ILE A 214 -19.97 11.43 -3.43
CA ILE A 214 -19.41 12.06 -4.64
C ILE A 214 -17.91 11.77 -4.75
N ALA A 215 -17.16 11.92 -3.65
CA ALA A 215 -15.73 11.59 -3.62
C ALA A 215 -15.47 10.10 -3.92
N GLY A 216 -16.40 9.21 -3.56
CA GLY A 216 -16.39 7.78 -3.88
C GLY A 216 -16.16 7.48 -5.36
N PHE A 217 -16.66 8.32 -6.27
CA PHE A 217 -16.52 8.18 -7.72
C PHE A 217 -15.17 8.64 -8.27
N ILE A 218 -14.32 9.27 -7.47
CA ILE A 218 -12.98 9.68 -7.92
C ILE A 218 -12.12 8.44 -8.15
N GLU A 219 -11.71 8.21 -9.39
CA GLU A 219 -10.90 7.04 -9.77
C GLU A 219 -9.56 6.99 -9.03
N ASN A 220 -8.90 8.14 -8.88
CA ASN A 220 -7.63 8.23 -8.17
C ASN A 220 -7.81 7.99 -6.66
N VAL A 221 -7.43 6.80 -6.21
CA VAL A 221 -7.55 6.33 -4.83
C VAL A 221 -6.89 7.27 -3.81
N ASN A 222 -5.75 7.87 -4.17
CA ASN A 222 -5.02 8.77 -3.27
C ASN A 222 -5.75 10.11 -3.09
N ILE A 223 -6.31 10.66 -4.18
CA ILE A 223 -7.09 11.91 -4.12
C ILE A 223 -8.38 11.66 -3.36
N ARG A 224 -9.10 10.59 -3.70
CA ARG A 224 -10.33 10.15 -3.02
C ARG A 224 -10.12 10.00 -1.51
N GLY A 225 -9.11 9.24 -1.11
CA GLY A 225 -8.79 8.98 0.30
C GLY A 225 -8.56 10.28 1.07
N ARG A 226 -7.67 11.14 0.56
CA ARG A 226 -7.35 12.43 1.19
C ARG A 226 -8.57 13.34 1.34
N ILE A 227 -9.45 13.36 0.35
CA ILE A 227 -10.67 14.17 0.39
C ILE A 227 -11.58 13.71 1.51
N ILE A 228 -11.83 12.41 1.60
CA ILE A 228 -12.71 11.84 2.63
C ILE A 228 -12.08 12.00 4.01
N GLU A 229 -10.78 11.75 4.15
CA GLU A 229 -10.00 12.02 5.37
C GLU A 229 -10.17 13.47 5.81
N TYR A 230 -10.05 14.43 4.88
CA TYR A 230 -10.16 15.86 5.20
C TYR A 230 -11.59 16.31 5.54
N LEU A 231 -12.61 15.77 4.86
CA LEU A 231 -14.01 16.04 5.21
C LEU A 231 -14.32 15.66 6.66
N ILE A 232 -13.71 14.57 7.14
CA ILE A 232 -13.97 14.01 8.47
C ILE A 232 -13.05 14.60 9.52
N ALA A 233 -11.76 14.74 9.25
CA ALA A 233 -10.76 15.09 10.25
C ALA A 233 -10.13 16.48 10.07
N GLY A 234 -10.41 17.17 8.95
CA GLY A 234 -9.90 18.51 8.70
C GLY A 234 -10.47 19.53 9.67
N GLU A 235 -9.66 20.53 10.03
CA GLU A 235 -10.05 21.62 10.95
C GLU A 235 -10.44 22.92 10.23
N ASP A 236 -10.00 23.11 8.98
CA ASP A 236 -10.24 24.34 8.22
C ASP A 236 -11.57 24.25 7.42
N GLU A 237 -12.61 24.86 7.99
CA GLU A 237 -13.96 24.89 7.42
C GLU A 237 -14.05 25.67 6.10
N LYS A 238 -13.17 26.65 5.86
CA LYS A 238 -13.16 27.39 4.58
C LYS A 238 -12.66 26.47 3.48
N MET A 239 -11.55 25.78 3.70
CA MET A 239 -11.02 24.80 2.75
C MET A 239 -12.00 23.63 2.55
N LYS A 240 -12.72 23.18 3.59
CA LYS A 240 -13.80 22.19 3.40
C LYS A 240 -14.88 22.73 2.47
N THR A 241 -15.33 23.96 2.68
CA THR A 241 -16.38 24.57 1.84
C THR A 241 -15.93 24.66 0.38
N ASP A 242 -14.70 25.11 0.13
CA ASP A 242 -14.11 25.18 -1.21
C ASP A 242 -14.02 23.79 -1.87
N LEU A 243 -13.66 22.76 -1.09
CA LEU A 243 -13.59 21.38 -1.56
C LEU A 243 -14.97 20.83 -1.94
N ILE A 244 -15.99 21.11 -1.13
CA ILE A 244 -17.39 20.71 -1.36
C ILE A 244 -17.92 21.35 -2.63
N GLU A 245 -17.65 22.65 -2.84
CA GLU A 245 -18.02 23.33 -4.08
C GLU A 245 -17.34 22.71 -5.31
N ALA A 246 -16.05 22.41 -5.22
CA ALA A 246 -15.30 21.79 -6.31
C ALA A 246 -15.85 20.39 -6.67
N LEU A 247 -16.18 19.58 -5.67
CA LEU A 247 -16.78 18.26 -5.87
C LEU A 247 -18.14 18.34 -6.57
N ARG A 248 -18.98 19.32 -6.18
CA ARG A 248 -20.32 19.52 -6.76
C ARG A 248 -20.30 20.08 -8.18
N LYS A 249 -19.29 20.88 -8.54
CA LYS A 249 -19.21 21.55 -9.85
C LYS A 249 -18.59 20.69 -10.96
N SER A 250 -18.05 19.49 -10.66
CA SER A 250 -17.45 18.47 -11.56
C SER A 250 -16.41 18.95 -12.60
N SER A 251 -16.12 20.25 -12.69
CA SER A 251 -15.35 20.92 -13.73
C SER A 251 -14.21 21.78 -13.19
N GLN A 252 -14.11 21.93 -11.86
CA GLN A 252 -13.04 22.67 -11.21
C GLN A 252 -11.93 21.74 -10.72
N LYS A 253 -10.68 22.14 -10.92
CA LYS A 253 -9.53 21.45 -10.31
C LYS A 253 -9.70 21.46 -8.80
N ILE A 254 -9.71 20.28 -8.19
CA ILE A 254 -9.75 20.11 -6.73
C ILE A 254 -8.56 20.89 -6.15
N PRO A 255 -8.77 21.79 -5.17
CA PRO A 255 -7.70 22.55 -4.56
C PRO A 255 -6.61 21.62 -4.02
N GLY A 256 -5.35 21.98 -4.21
CA GLY A 256 -4.25 21.24 -3.57
C GLY A 256 -4.28 21.49 -2.06
N PHE A 257 -4.55 20.46 -1.27
CA PHE A 257 -4.44 20.52 0.19
C PHE A 257 -3.38 19.56 0.70
N ARG A 258 -2.64 19.99 1.73
CA ARG A 258 -1.63 19.17 2.41
C ARG A 258 -2.24 18.63 3.69
N THR A 259 -2.40 17.32 3.81
CA THR A 259 -2.62 16.68 5.10
C THR A 259 -1.32 16.70 5.90
N LYS A 260 -1.39 16.97 7.21
CA LYS A 260 -0.22 16.89 8.09
C LYS A 260 0.28 15.45 8.08
N ASN A 261 1.59 15.25 8.04
CA ASN A 261 2.20 13.92 8.01
C ASN A 261 2.25 13.32 9.44
N THR A 262 1.11 13.25 10.13
CA THR A 262 0.94 12.68 11.48
C THR A 262 0.67 11.18 11.42
N LEU A 263 0.56 10.50 12.57
CA LEU A 263 0.24 9.06 12.62
C LEU A 263 -1.23 8.77 12.30
N GLY A 264 -2.13 9.64 12.74
CA GLY A 264 -3.56 9.58 12.43
C GLY A 264 -4.08 10.93 11.97
N ASP A 265 -5.29 10.93 11.41
CA ASP A 265 -5.96 12.10 10.85
C ASP A 265 -6.71 12.88 11.92
N TYR A 266 -7.30 12.18 12.89
CA TYR A 266 -8.10 12.77 13.95
C TYR A 266 -7.52 12.47 15.33
N VAL A 267 -7.37 13.49 16.17
CA VAL A 267 -6.83 13.36 17.54
C VAL A 267 -7.87 13.85 18.53
N ARG A 268 -8.11 13.07 19.58
CA ARG A 268 -8.96 13.47 20.70
C ARG A 268 -8.33 13.11 22.04
N ILE A 269 -8.31 14.07 22.94
CA ILE A 269 -7.74 13.94 24.28
C ILE A 269 -8.89 13.77 25.28
N PHE A 270 -8.84 12.68 26.02
CA PHE A 270 -9.70 12.37 27.17
C PHE A 270 -8.85 12.39 28.45
N LYS A 271 -9.51 12.39 29.61
CA LYS A 271 -8.82 12.41 30.91
C LYS A 271 -7.82 11.25 31.08
N LYS A 272 -8.13 10.07 30.53
CA LYS A 272 -7.31 8.85 30.66
C LYS A 272 -6.65 8.40 29.35
N TYR A 273 -7.00 9.00 28.22
CA TYR A 273 -6.63 8.51 26.91
C TYR A 273 -6.26 9.66 25.98
N GLN A 274 -5.16 9.51 25.26
CA GLN A 274 -4.86 10.33 24.10
C GLN A 274 -5.05 9.45 22.86
N THR A 275 -6.08 9.75 22.08
CA THR A 275 -6.42 8.96 20.90
C THR A 275 -5.85 9.59 19.65
N ALA A 276 -5.27 8.77 18.78
CA ALA A 276 -5.03 9.10 17.38
C ALA A 276 -5.82 8.11 16.53
N THR A 277 -6.59 8.63 15.58
CA THR A 277 -7.47 7.84 14.72
C THR A 277 -7.10 8.09 13.27
N ASP A 278 -6.76 7.02 12.56
CA ASP A 278 -6.49 7.03 11.13
C ASP A 278 -7.78 6.65 10.37
N VAL A 279 -8.23 7.54 9.48
CA VAL A 279 -9.47 7.38 8.73
C VAL A 279 -9.14 6.66 7.42
N LYS A 280 -9.91 5.63 7.10
CA LYS A 280 -9.66 4.80 5.91
C LYS A 280 -10.96 4.47 5.20
N THR A 281 -10.98 4.72 3.90
CA THR A 281 -12.14 4.42 3.05
C THR A 281 -11.93 3.12 2.28
N LYS A 282 -12.93 2.24 2.29
CA LYS A 282 -12.94 1.00 1.52
C LYS A 282 -14.15 0.99 0.58
N ILE A 283 -13.89 1.04 -0.73
CA ILE A 283 -14.90 0.75 -1.74
C ILE A 283 -15.09 -0.78 -1.76
N LEU A 284 -16.26 -1.28 -1.36
CA LEU A 284 -16.46 -2.71 -1.09
C LEU A 284 -16.31 -3.59 -2.34
N ILE A 285 -16.66 -3.04 -3.51
CA ILE A 285 -16.55 -3.73 -4.80
C ILE A 285 -15.10 -3.75 -5.36
N LEU A 286 -14.16 -3.01 -4.74
CA LEU A 286 -12.78 -2.93 -5.22
C LEU A 286 -11.81 -3.71 -4.32
N SER A 287 -11.04 -4.61 -4.93
CA SER A 287 -9.91 -5.26 -4.28
C SER A 287 -8.74 -4.29 -4.16
N SER A 288 -8.56 -3.71 -2.96
CA SER A 288 -7.51 -2.75 -2.62
C SER A 288 -6.97 -3.03 -1.22
N ASN A 289 -5.65 -2.96 -1.07
CA ASN A 289 -4.95 -3.12 0.21
C ASN A 289 -4.51 -1.74 0.71
N PRO A 290 -5.23 -1.11 1.63
CA PRO A 290 -4.89 0.22 2.10
C PRO A 290 -3.58 0.20 2.90
N LYS A 291 -2.84 1.31 2.83
CA LYS A 291 -1.72 1.57 3.75
C LYS A 291 -2.27 1.64 5.18
N GLY A 292 -1.56 1.00 6.10
CA GLY A 292 -1.84 1.07 7.53
C GLY A 292 -1.13 2.27 8.15
N TYR A 293 0.12 2.08 8.57
CA TYR A 293 0.87 3.11 9.30
C TYR A 293 2.37 3.00 9.07
N ASN A 294 3.09 4.10 9.33
CA ASN A 294 4.54 4.06 9.50
C ASN A 294 4.88 3.47 10.87
N ILE A 295 5.78 2.49 10.90
CA ILE A 295 6.06 1.72 12.12
C ILE A 295 6.76 2.58 13.17
N ASP A 296 7.68 3.47 12.80
CA ASP A 296 8.38 4.31 13.79
C ASP A 296 7.46 5.36 14.39
N LYS A 297 6.62 6.02 13.59
CA LYS A 297 5.60 6.95 14.09
C LYS A 297 4.62 6.28 15.05
N LEU A 298 4.25 5.04 14.74
CA LEU A 298 3.40 4.26 15.61
C LEU A 298 4.11 4.01 16.95
N LEU A 299 5.34 3.46 16.93
CA LEU A 299 6.07 3.14 18.15
C LEU A 299 6.37 4.40 18.98
N GLU A 300 6.61 5.53 18.34
CA GLU A 300 6.74 6.83 18.99
C GLU A 300 5.46 7.22 19.72
N PHE A 301 4.31 7.19 19.05
CA PHE A 301 3.02 7.48 19.68
C PHE A 301 2.70 6.53 20.84
N LEU A 302 2.91 5.22 20.65
CA LEU A 302 2.66 4.20 21.66
C LEU A 302 3.62 4.28 22.86
N SER A 303 4.72 5.03 22.72
CA SER A 303 5.65 5.29 23.83
C SER A 303 5.17 6.38 24.79
N SER A 304 4.10 7.10 24.45
CA SER A 304 3.42 8.01 25.36
C SER A 304 2.47 7.25 26.28
N ASP A 305 2.46 7.64 27.55
CA ASP A 305 1.41 7.22 28.48
C ASP A 305 0.05 7.66 27.92
N GLN A 306 -1.00 6.89 28.22
CA GLN A 306 -2.39 7.13 27.76
C GLN A 306 -2.65 6.99 26.25
N SER A 307 -1.64 6.74 25.42
CA SER A 307 -1.82 6.61 23.97
C SER A 307 -2.72 5.42 23.60
N VAL A 308 -3.66 5.68 22.67
CA VAL A 308 -4.53 4.66 22.05
C VAL A 308 -4.65 4.96 20.55
N PHE A 309 -4.30 4.00 19.71
CA PHE A 309 -4.37 4.15 18.25
C PHE A 309 -5.53 3.34 17.67
N MET A 310 -6.34 4.00 16.85
CA MET A 310 -7.58 3.47 16.29
C MET A 310 -7.63 3.64 14.78
N PHE A 311 -8.35 2.76 14.10
CA PHE A 311 -8.79 2.96 12.73
C PHE A 311 -10.26 3.24 12.68
N TYR A 312 -10.64 4.23 11.86
CA TYR A 312 -12.02 4.49 11.52
C TYR A 312 -12.25 4.15 10.05
N PHE A 313 -12.89 3.00 9.80
CA PHE A 313 -13.14 2.53 8.45
C PHE A 313 -14.54 2.91 7.97
N ILE A 314 -14.62 3.34 6.73
CA ILE A 314 -15.87 3.72 6.05
C ILE A 314 -16.03 2.83 4.82
N GLY A 315 -17.06 2.00 4.85
CA GLY A 315 -17.43 1.13 3.73
C GLY A 315 -18.33 1.86 2.75
N LEU A 316 -17.92 1.95 1.48
CA LEU A 316 -18.70 2.58 0.42
C LEU A 316 -19.09 1.56 -0.65
N GLU A 317 -20.33 1.68 -1.10
CA GLU A 317 -20.84 1.21 -2.38
C GLU A 317 -21.19 2.43 -3.25
N PRO A 318 -21.39 2.29 -4.57
CA PRO A 318 -21.57 3.43 -5.47
C PRO A 318 -22.64 4.44 -5.04
N ASP A 319 -23.69 4.01 -4.35
CA ASP A 319 -24.85 4.82 -3.98
C ASP A 319 -25.04 5.00 -2.47
N LYS A 320 -24.23 4.34 -1.63
CA LYS A 320 -24.43 4.37 -0.18
C LYS A 320 -23.16 4.12 0.63
N ILE A 321 -23.17 4.65 1.85
CA ILE A 321 -22.24 4.26 2.89
C ILE A 321 -22.84 3.02 3.56
N VAL A 322 -22.14 1.89 3.46
CA VAL A 322 -22.62 0.58 3.93
C VAL A 322 -22.53 0.48 5.44
N ASN A 323 -21.38 0.84 6.01
CA ASN A 323 -21.17 0.87 7.46
C ASN A 323 -19.96 1.74 7.82
N GLN A 324 -19.86 2.15 9.08
CA GLN A 324 -18.69 2.79 9.67
C GLN A 324 -18.28 2.12 10.97
N ILE A 325 -17.01 1.76 11.09
CA ILE A 325 -16.49 1.02 12.24
C ILE A 325 -15.29 1.73 12.84
N LEU A 326 -15.22 1.75 14.17
CA LEU A 326 -14.06 2.23 14.92
C LEU A 326 -13.39 1.02 15.59
N VAL A 327 -12.21 0.64 15.13
CA VAL A 327 -11.50 -0.57 15.61
C VAL A 327 -10.12 -0.23 16.13
N SER A 328 -9.65 -0.98 17.12
CA SER A 328 -8.29 -0.86 17.61
C SER A 328 -7.31 -1.37 16.56
N MET A 329 -6.12 -0.77 16.50
CA MET A 329 -5.01 -1.35 15.73
C MET A 329 -4.64 -2.79 16.14
N PHE A 330 -5.08 -3.23 17.32
CA PHE A 330 -4.85 -4.56 17.88
C PHE A 330 -6.02 -5.52 17.64
N GLN A 331 -7.01 -5.14 16.82
CA GLN A 331 -8.08 -6.07 16.45
C GLN A 331 -7.47 -7.31 15.78
N VAL A 332 -7.89 -8.50 16.20
CA VAL A 332 -7.19 -9.76 15.90
C VAL A 332 -7.06 -10.05 14.41
N ASP A 333 -8.13 -9.90 13.63
CA ASP A 333 -8.08 -10.19 12.19
C ASP A 333 -7.24 -9.16 11.43
N LEU A 334 -7.36 -7.89 11.80
CA LEU A 334 -6.57 -6.79 11.23
C LEU A 334 -5.07 -7.00 11.52
N LEU A 335 -4.74 -7.37 12.74
CA LEU A 335 -3.37 -7.64 13.16
C LEU A 335 -2.78 -8.83 12.40
N ARG A 336 -3.51 -9.95 12.31
CA ARG A 336 -3.08 -11.16 11.59
C ARG A 336 -2.88 -10.94 10.10
N SER A 337 -3.64 -10.02 9.51
CA SER A 337 -3.58 -9.66 8.09
C SER A 337 -2.71 -8.44 7.79
N THR A 338 -1.95 -7.96 8.78
CA THR A 338 -1.04 -6.83 8.57
C THR A 338 0.18 -7.26 7.78
N ILE A 339 0.33 -6.69 6.59
CA ILE A 339 1.47 -6.87 5.70
C ILE A 339 2.54 -5.85 6.07
N VAL A 340 3.67 -6.31 6.59
CA VAL A 340 4.83 -5.45 6.90
C VAL A 340 5.65 -5.23 5.64
N LEU A 341 5.80 -3.97 5.23
CA LEU A 341 6.59 -3.54 4.09
C LEU A 341 7.86 -2.90 4.63
N LYS A 342 8.86 -3.75 4.87
CA LYS A 342 10.17 -3.32 5.38
C LYS A 342 10.83 -2.37 4.38
N HIS A 343 11.41 -1.28 4.88
CA HIS A 343 12.42 -0.59 4.09
C HIS A 343 13.69 -1.44 4.07
N TRP A 344 14.19 -1.77 2.88
CA TRP A 344 15.49 -2.42 2.74
C TRP A 344 16.58 -1.37 2.97
N SER A 345 17.75 -1.82 3.46
CA SER A 345 18.90 -1.01 3.89
C SER A 345 18.99 0.40 3.30
N GLY A 346 18.92 1.41 4.16
CA GLY A 346 19.14 2.81 3.78
C GLY A 346 18.22 3.79 4.51
N ARG A 347 16.96 3.41 4.78
CA ARG A 347 16.13 4.12 5.77
C ARG A 347 16.51 3.65 7.15
N ASN A 348 16.97 4.54 8.01
CA ASN A 348 16.90 4.32 9.46
C ASN A 348 15.41 4.49 9.84
N SER A 349 14.59 3.52 9.42
CA SER A 349 13.16 3.39 9.70
C SER A 349 12.76 1.92 9.51
N ARG A 350 11.79 1.46 10.30
CA ARG A 350 11.34 0.06 10.34
C ARG A 350 10.43 -0.35 9.18
N GLY A 351 9.93 0.60 8.40
CA GLY A 351 8.96 0.31 7.34
C GLY A 351 7.60 0.96 7.52
N VAL A 352 6.69 0.54 6.66
CA VAL A 352 5.26 0.83 6.75
C VAL A 352 4.47 -0.47 6.75
N THR A 353 3.22 -0.42 7.15
CA THR A 353 2.28 -1.55 7.06
C THR A 353 1.23 -1.31 5.98
N GLN A 354 0.64 -2.40 5.51
CA GLN A 354 -0.59 -2.43 4.72
C GLN A 354 -1.53 -3.47 5.33
N PHE A 355 -2.82 -3.32 5.07
CA PHE A 355 -3.82 -4.31 5.46
C PHE A 355 -4.32 -5.08 4.24
N GLU A 356 -4.68 -6.35 4.45
CA GLU A 356 -5.48 -7.06 3.46
C GLU A 356 -6.88 -6.44 3.39
N GLY A 357 -7.25 -5.94 2.21
CA GLY A 357 -8.53 -5.26 2.00
C GLY A 357 -9.76 -6.10 2.32
N ASP A 358 -9.65 -7.41 2.16
CA ASP A 358 -10.76 -8.35 2.40
C ASP A 358 -11.07 -8.49 3.89
N ILE A 359 -10.07 -8.33 4.77
CA ILE A 359 -10.31 -8.32 6.22
C ILE A 359 -11.04 -7.03 6.63
N ILE A 360 -10.65 -5.89 6.07
CA ILE A 360 -11.38 -4.64 6.31
C ILE A 360 -12.81 -4.75 5.80
N HIS A 361 -13.03 -5.34 4.63
CA HIS A 361 -14.38 -5.61 4.12
C HIS A 361 -15.18 -6.44 5.13
N LYS A 362 -14.63 -7.56 5.61
CA LYS A 362 -15.31 -8.40 6.60
C LYS A 362 -15.66 -7.65 7.87
N LEU A 363 -14.74 -6.85 8.41
CA LEU A 363 -14.98 -6.04 9.61
C LEU A 363 -16.06 -4.98 9.38
N ILE A 364 -16.14 -4.38 8.19
CA ILE A 364 -17.19 -3.40 7.86
C ILE A 364 -18.57 -4.09 7.84
N VAL A 365 -18.65 -5.29 7.28
CA VAL A 365 -19.93 -6.04 7.17
C VAL A 365 -20.34 -6.65 8.51
N ALA A 366 -19.38 -7.19 9.26
CA ALA A 366 -19.57 -7.81 10.56
C ALA A 366 -18.56 -7.23 11.56
N PRO A 367 -18.90 -6.09 12.22
CA PRO A 367 -17.98 -5.40 13.11
C PRO A 367 -17.57 -6.25 14.31
N ASP A 368 -16.27 -6.33 14.53
CA ASP A 368 -15.64 -6.88 15.71
C ASP A 368 -14.48 -5.97 16.13
N ASN A 369 -14.24 -5.90 17.44
CA ASN A 369 -13.13 -5.14 18.02
C ASN A 369 -12.41 -5.97 19.09
N HIS A 370 -12.43 -7.29 18.96
CA HIS A 370 -11.75 -8.19 19.86
C HIS A 370 -10.23 -8.03 19.77
N VAL A 371 -9.58 -7.98 20.94
CA VAL A 371 -8.12 -7.83 21.08
C VAL A 371 -7.56 -8.99 21.90
N ASP A 372 -6.77 -9.83 21.24
CA ASP A 372 -5.96 -10.85 21.89
C ASP A 372 -4.66 -10.22 22.41
N LYS A 373 -4.43 -10.35 23.72
CA LYS A 373 -3.27 -9.70 24.37
C LYS A 373 -1.95 -10.31 23.91
N LYS A 374 -1.89 -11.64 23.84
CA LYS A 374 -0.64 -12.36 23.56
C LYS A 374 -0.21 -12.11 22.12
N GLU A 375 -1.12 -12.22 21.17
CA GLU A 375 -0.83 -11.95 19.76
C GLU A 375 -0.42 -10.48 19.54
N SER A 376 -1.10 -9.55 20.22
CA SER A 376 -0.76 -8.12 20.16
C SER A 376 0.62 -7.81 20.72
N ASP A 377 0.96 -8.39 21.87
CA ASP A 377 2.28 -8.25 22.49
C ASP A 377 3.38 -8.81 21.58
N ASP A 378 3.14 -9.99 20.99
CA ASP A 378 4.10 -10.64 20.11
C ASP A 378 4.30 -9.86 18.80
N PHE A 379 3.23 -9.29 18.26
CA PHE A 379 3.28 -8.39 17.11
C PHE A 379 4.07 -7.10 17.41
N LEU A 380 3.84 -6.45 18.57
CA LEU A 380 4.63 -5.29 18.97
C LEU A 380 6.11 -5.64 19.16
N LYS A 381 6.41 -6.79 19.79
CA LYS A 381 7.81 -7.27 19.92
C LYS A 381 8.45 -7.49 18.56
N MET A 382 7.72 -8.02 17.59
CA MET A 382 8.20 -8.16 16.21
C MET A 382 8.50 -6.78 15.61
N LEU A 383 7.58 -5.82 15.70
CA LEU A 383 7.78 -4.46 15.18
C LEU A 383 8.99 -3.77 15.81
N ILE A 384 9.18 -3.89 17.13
CA ILE A 384 10.31 -3.30 17.85
C ILE A 384 11.66 -3.85 17.34
N LYS A 385 11.71 -5.14 16.97
CA LYS A 385 12.91 -5.86 16.50
C LYS A 385 13.29 -5.53 15.06
N LEU A 386 12.38 -5.03 14.22
CA LEU A 386 12.69 -4.49 12.90
C LEU A 386 13.69 -3.33 13.04
#